data_AF-A0A3B6C1P6-F1
#
_entry.id   AF-A0A3B6C1P6-F1
#
_cell.length_a   1.000
_cell.length_b   1.000
_cell.length_c   1.000
_cell.angle_alpha   90.00
_cell.angle_beta   90.00
_cell.angle_gamma   90.00
#
_symmetry.space_group_name_H-M   'P 1'
#
loop_
_entity.id
_entity.type
_entity.pdbx_description
1 polymer ?
#
loop_
_entity_poly.entity_id
_entity_poly.type
_entity_poly.pdbx_seq_one_letter_code
_entity_poly.pdbx_strand_id
1 'polypeptide(L)'
;MIANADHLSRKVAGQALAMLTTESAQNCLIVLQEPDFIKKLKHMILIHDGKYIYVAASLLRNLCLHSRHELREPDLKELSHILREVLEKIIDVEGAELEIIIGLSSLICKTIPQDFTQELEGGQIKRRFVKRLVDVLNANTEPGANCPGIRRVILEQVIYMMESNYRYADCFNEFRMTEALSVVEQTLSHAESYKFFLGDAGFMEYNTPISALVVRAKELMCCN
;
A
#
# COMPACT_ATOMS: atom_id res chain seq x y z
N MET A 1 32.12 -1.60 -13.06
CA MET A 1 31.54 -2.95 -12.87
C MET A 1 31.26 -3.29 -11.41
N ILE A 2 32.13 -2.95 -10.45
CA ILE A 2 31.98 -3.33 -9.02
C ILE A 2 30.73 -2.70 -8.34
N ALA A 3 30.42 -1.43 -8.61
CA ALA A 3 29.25 -0.76 -8.01
C ALA A 3 27.90 -1.39 -8.43
N ASN A 4 27.77 -1.85 -9.68
CA ASN A 4 26.52 -2.44 -10.18
C ASN A 4 26.23 -3.83 -9.58
N ALA A 5 27.27 -4.63 -9.34
CA ALA A 5 27.13 -5.95 -8.70
C ALA A 5 26.70 -5.82 -7.22
N ASP A 6 27.23 -4.82 -6.54
CA ASP A 6 26.89 -4.48 -5.15
C ASP A 6 25.43 -3.99 -5.02
N HIS A 7 24.97 -3.14 -5.95
CA HIS A 7 23.56 -2.72 -6.00
C HIS A 7 22.58 -3.87 -6.25
N LEU A 8 22.88 -4.76 -7.19
CA LEU A 8 22.06 -5.93 -7.48
C LEU A 8 21.98 -6.86 -6.26
N SER A 9 23.11 -7.10 -5.60
CA SER A 9 23.20 -7.93 -4.40
C SER A 9 22.33 -7.37 -3.26
N ARG A 10 22.38 -6.05 -3.02
CA ARG A 10 21.50 -5.40 -2.03
C ARG A 10 20.02 -5.52 -2.36
N LYS A 11 19.67 -5.37 -3.65
CA LYS A 11 18.27 -5.50 -4.09
C LYS A 11 17.75 -6.92 -3.86
N VAL A 12 18.52 -7.94 -4.24
CA VAL A 12 18.16 -9.35 -4.03
C VAL A 12 18.05 -9.69 -2.54
N ALA A 13 19.00 -9.24 -1.72
CA ALA A 13 18.92 -9.41 -0.26
C ALA A 13 17.68 -8.73 0.33
N GLY A 14 17.35 -7.53 -0.14
CA GLY A 14 16.15 -6.81 0.27
C GLY A 14 14.85 -7.52 -0.14
N GLN A 15 14.80 -8.10 -1.34
CA GLN A 15 13.67 -8.91 -1.80
C GLN A 15 13.51 -10.17 -0.93
N ALA A 16 14.60 -10.87 -0.63
CA ALA A 16 14.57 -12.03 0.27
C ALA A 16 14.08 -11.63 1.67
N LEU A 17 14.51 -10.48 2.20
CA LEU A 17 14.05 -9.98 3.49
C LEU A 17 12.55 -9.62 3.47
N ALA A 18 12.06 -9.02 2.38
CA ALA A 18 10.63 -8.75 2.19
C ALA A 18 9.81 -10.05 2.15
N MET A 19 10.33 -11.11 1.51
CA MET A 19 9.69 -12.43 1.55
C MET A 19 9.67 -13.01 2.96
N LEU A 20 10.80 -12.99 3.68
CA LEU A 20 10.88 -13.53 5.05
C LEU A 20 9.96 -12.82 6.05
N THR A 21 9.69 -11.53 5.85
CA THR A 21 8.79 -10.75 6.72
C THR A 21 7.31 -10.91 6.33
N THR A 22 7.01 -11.46 5.17
CA THR A 22 5.62 -11.64 4.74
C THR A 22 4.95 -12.70 5.59
N GLU A 23 3.81 -12.35 6.22
CA GLU A 23 3.03 -13.24 7.11
C GLU A 23 3.80 -13.80 8.30
N SER A 24 4.92 -13.17 8.68
CA SER A 24 5.73 -13.58 9.82
C SER A 24 5.93 -12.44 10.80
N ALA A 25 5.04 -12.37 11.81
CA ALA A 25 5.14 -11.39 12.89
C ALA A 25 6.48 -11.51 13.65
N GLN A 26 7.00 -12.73 13.82
CA GLN A 26 8.30 -12.96 14.45
C GLN A 26 9.45 -12.37 13.64
N ASN A 27 9.47 -12.57 12.33
CA ASN A 27 10.53 -12.02 11.49
C ASN A 27 10.43 -10.50 11.39
N CYS A 28 9.22 -9.95 11.32
CA CYS A 28 9.00 -8.50 11.39
C CYS A 28 9.52 -7.91 12.71
N LEU A 29 9.27 -8.58 13.86
CA LEU A 29 9.79 -8.17 15.16
C LEU A 29 11.32 -8.15 15.19
N ILE A 30 11.97 -9.21 14.70
CA ILE A 30 13.45 -9.28 14.62
C ILE A 30 14.00 -8.13 13.78
N VAL A 31 13.36 -7.84 12.65
CA VAL A 31 13.77 -6.73 11.77
C VAL A 31 13.58 -5.37 12.45
N LEU A 32 12.50 -5.16 13.20
CA LEU A 32 12.24 -3.92 13.95
C LEU A 32 13.23 -3.67 15.10
N GLN A 33 13.91 -4.70 15.59
CA GLN A 33 14.96 -4.54 16.60
C GLN A 33 16.21 -3.85 16.03
N GLU A 34 16.39 -3.84 14.70
CA GLU A 34 17.47 -3.12 14.05
C GLU A 34 17.31 -1.60 14.27
N PRO A 35 18.33 -0.91 14.82
CA PRO A 35 18.26 0.52 15.07
C PRO A 35 17.98 1.33 13.80
N ASP A 36 17.10 2.34 13.94
CA ASP A 36 16.71 3.27 12.89
C ASP A 36 16.18 2.60 11.61
N PHE A 37 15.65 1.37 11.70
CA PHE A 37 15.25 0.63 10.49
C PHE A 37 14.15 1.33 9.69
N ILE A 38 13.10 1.82 10.35
CA ILE A 38 12.01 2.58 9.68
C ILE A 38 12.56 3.86 9.03
N LYS A 39 13.48 4.55 9.69
CA LYS A 39 14.17 5.72 9.12
C LYS A 39 15.00 5.38 7.88
N LYS A 40 15.71 4.24 7.89
CA LYS A 40 16.44 3.72 6.72
C LYS A 40 15.48 3.41 5.56
N LEU A 41 14.35 2.74 5.83
CA LEU A 41 13.33 2.43 4.82
C LEU A 41 12.71 3.70 4.24
N LYS A 42 12.35 4.67 5.08
CA LYS A 42 11.91 6.01 4.66
C LYS A 42 12.89 6.59 3.64
N HIS A 43 14.17 6.69 3.98
CA HIS A 43 15.15 7.30 3.07
C HIS A 43 15.19 6.57 1.71
N MET A 44 15.09 5.24 1.70
CA MET A 44 15.03 4.45 0.46
C MET A 44 13.79 4.71 -0.39
N ILE A 45 12.65 5.03 0.23
CA ILE A 45 11.40 5.38 -0.48
C ILE A 45 11.50 6.78 -1.11
N LEU A 46 12.18 7.71 -0.43
CA LEU A 46 12.31 9.11 -0.85
C LEU A 46 13.42 9.36 -1.87
N ILE A 47 14.36 8.41 -2.05
CA ILE A 47 15.40 8.55 -3.07
C ILE A 47 14.78 8.47 -4.48
N HIS A 48 15.04 9.51 -5.29
CA HIS A 48 14.47 9.67 -6.62
C HIS A 48 14.89 8.61 -7.66
N ASP A 49 15.95 7.84 -7.42
CA ASP A 49 16.39 6.83 -8.38
C ASP A 49 15.50 5.57 -8.39
N GLY A 50 14.55 5.46 -7.45
CA GLY A 50 13.52 4.42 -7.40
C GLY A 50 14.04 2.99 -7.23
N LYS A 51 15.36 2.79 -7.08
CA LYS A 51 15.98 1.46 -7.16
C LYS A 51 15.52 0.52 -6.05
N TYR A 52 15.23 1.08 -4.89
CA TYR A 52 14.90 0.35 -3.67
C TYR A 52 13.46 0.55 -3.22
N ILE A 53 12.66 1.31 -3.97
CA ILE A 53 11.32 1.69 -3.53
C ILE A 53 10.44 0.47 -3.25
N TYR A 54 10.47 -0.52 -4.14
CA TYR A 54 9.65 -1.71 -3.97
C TYR A 54 10.07 -2.52 -2.75
N VAL A 55 11.37 -2.71 -2.54
CA VAL A 55 11.91 -3.41 -1.37
C VAL A 55 11.52 -2.69 -0.09
N ALA A 56 11.77 -1.37 -0.05
CA ALA A 56 11.55 -0.58 1.14
C ALA A 56 10.07 -0.46 1.50
N ALA A 57 9.21 -0.21 0.52
CA ALA A 57 7.76 -0.15 0.70
C ALA A 57 7.18 -1.52 1.09
N SER A 58 7.66 -2.62 0.50
CA SER A 58 7.21 -3.98 0.86
C SER A 58 7.57 -4.31 2.31
N LEU A 59 8.81 -4.03 2.73
CA LEU A 59 9.24 -4.23 4.11
C LEU A 59 8.40 -3.37 5.05
N LEU A 60 8.27 -2.08 4.79
CA LEU A 60 7.51 -1.17 5.63
C LEU A 60 6.04 -1.62 5.75
N ARG A 61 5.43 -2.06 4.64
CA ARG A 61 4.09 -2.64 4.62
C ARG A 61 3.99 -3.87 5.51
N ASN A 62 4.92 -4.81 5.40
CA ASN A 62 4.93 -6.04 6.21
C ASN A 62 5.09 -5.74 7.71
N LEU A 63 5.96 -4.79 8.06
CA LEU A 63 6.15 -4.35 9.45
C LEU A 63 4.87 -3.71 10.02
N CYS A 64 4.24 -2.80 9.28
CA CYS A 64 2.97 -2.19 9.66
C CYS A 64 1.83 -3.20 9.75
N LEU A 65 1.83 -4.24 8.91
CA LEU A 65 0.77 -5.26 8.90
C LEU A 65 0.91 -6.26 10.04
N HIS A 66 2.13 -6.73 10.33
CA HIS A 66 2.37 -7.88 11.21
C HIS A 66 2.96 -7.53 12.57
N SER A 67 3.48 -6.31 12.75
CA SER A 67 4.12 -5.87 14.00
C SER A 67 3.71 -4.45 14.39
N ARG A 68 2.50 -4.02 14.00
CA ARG A 68 1.98 -2.68 14.31
C ARG A 68 2.12 -2.30 15.79
N HIS A 69 1.78 -3.22 16.70
CA HIS A 69 1.79 -2.98 18.14
C HIS A 69 3.21 -2.82 18.72
N GLU A 70 4.23 -3.19 17.95
CA GLU A 70 5.64 -3.12 18.32
C GLU A 70 6.31 -1.84 17.80
N LEU A 71 5.62 -1.06 16.95
CA LEU A 71 6.11 0.23 16.48
C LEU A 71 6.14 1.22 17.63
N ARG A 72 7.31 1.80 17.88
CA ARG A 72 7.51 2.77 18.96
C ARG A 72 7.21 4.18 18.47
N GLU A 73 7.09 5.13 19.40
CA GLU A 73 6.89 6.55 19.08
C GLU A 73 7.83 7.12 18.01
N PRO A 74 9.16 6.84 18.01
CA PRO A 74 10.03 7.28 16.92
C PRO A 74 9.65 6.67 15.57
N ASP A 75 9.26 5.39 15.55
CA ASP A 75 8.86 4.69 14.33
C ASP A 75 7.57 5.29 13.74
N LEU A 76 6.59 5.60 14.60
CA LEU A 76 5.34 6.27 14.19
C LEU A 76 5.61 7.67 13.63
N LYS A 77 6.50 8.46 14.28
CA LYS A 77 6.91 9.77 13.75
C LYS A 77 7.54 9.67 12.38
N GLU A 78 8.36 8.65 12.14
CA GLU A 78 8.94 8.43 10.81
C GLU A 78 7.87 8.12 9.76
N LEU A 79 6.83 7.35 10.10
CA LEU A 79 5.68 7.14 9.20
C LEU A 79 4.94 8.45 8.89
N SER A 80 4.68 9.27 9.91
CA SER A 80 4.02 10.57 9.74
C SER A 80 4.83 11.49 8.83
N HIS A 81 6.17 11.48 8.95
CA HIS A 81 7.05 12.31 8.12
C HIS A 81 7.00 11.94 6.62
N ILE A 82 6.82 10.67 6.24
CA ILE A 82 6.80 10.26 4.82
C ILE A 82 5.43 10.45 4.17
N LEU A 83 4.39 10.62 4.98
CA LEU A 83 3.01 10.47 4.54
C LEU A 83 2.68 11.40 3.37
N ARG A 84 3.06 12.67 3.47
CA ARG A 84 2.81 13.66 2.41
C ARG A 84 3.44 13.25 1.09
N GLU A 85 4.71 12.83 1.12
CA GLU A 85 5.45 12.43 -0.09
C GLU A 85 4.84 11.17 -0.70
N VAL A 86 4.39 10.20 0.12
CA VAL A 86 3.67 9.01 -0.35
C VAL A 86 2.36 9.39 -1.04
N LEU A 87 1.57 10.28 -0.43
CA LEU A 87 0.29 10.73 -0.99
C LEU A 87 0.47 11.52 -2.29
N GLU A 88 1.44 12.44 -2.34
CA GLU A 88 1.77 13.20 -3.54
C GLU A 88 2.24 12.27 -4.66
N LYS A 89 3.11 11.30 -4.33
CA LYS A 89 3.64 10.34 -5.30
C LYS A 89 2.54 9.50 -5.97
N ILE A 90 1.48 9.10 -5.25
CA ILE A 90 0.33 8.36 -5.80
C ILE A 90 -0.39 9.12 -6.92
N ILE A 91 -0.34 10.45 -6.89
CA ILE A 91 -0.95 11.28 -7.93
C ILE A 91 -0.20 11.14 -9.26
N ASP A 92 1.12 10.95 -9.22
CA ASP A 92 2.01 11.10 -10.38
C ASP A 92 2.54 9.79 -10.96
N VAL A 93 2.65 8.72 -10.16
CA VAL A 93 3.23 7.43 -10.62
C VAL A 93 2.18 6.48 -11.21
N GLU A 94 2.62 5.54 -12.04
CA GLU A 94 1.77 4.54 -12.72
C GLU A 94 2.28 3.10 -12.51
N GLY A 95 1.47 2.12 -12.89
CA GLY A 95 1.86 0.70 -12.97
C GLY A 95 2.30 0.09 -11.63
N ALA A 96 3.37 -0.71 -11.65
CA ALA A 96 3.85 -1.44 -10.48
C ALA A 96 4.32 -0.51 -9.33
N GLU A 97 4.85 0.67 -9.66
CA GLU A 97 5.23 1.67 -8.65
C GLU A 97 4.00 2.25 -7.96
N LEU A 98 2.93 2.51 -8.72
CA LEU A 98 1.65 2.94 -8.17
C LEU A 98 1.05 1.88 -7.24
N GLU A 99 1.01 0.61 -7.66
CA GLU A 99 0.52 -0.49 -6.84
C GLU A 99 1.23 -0.56 -5.49
N ILE A 100 2.58 -0.55 -5.47
CA ILE A 100 3.31 -0.70 -4.22
C ILE A 100 3.16 0.53 -3.31
N ILE A 101 3.05 1.74 -3.86
CA ILE A 101 2.89 2.96 -3.07
C ILE A 101 1.46 3.08 -2.52
N ILE A 102 0.43 2.69 -3.27
CA ILE A 102 -0.94 2.58 -2.72
C ILE A 102 -0.96 1.53 -1.60
N GLY A 103 -0.31 0.39 -1.79
CA GLY A 103 -0.20 -0.65 -0.77
C GLY A 103 0.53 -0.18 0.49
N LEU A 104 1.53 0.70 0.37
CA LEU A 104 2.18 1.34 1.51
C LEU A 104 1.24 2.34 2.20
N SER A 105 0.63 3.24 1.42
CA SER A 105 -0.31 4.24 1.91
C SER A 105 -1.46 3.61 2.70
N SER A 106 -2.00 2.47 2.25
CA SER A 106 -3.11 1.80 2.93
C SER A 106 -2.69 1.32 4.32
N LEU A 107 -1.46 0.81 4.46
CA LEU A 107 -0.93 0.38 5.75
C LEU A 107 -0.57 1.55 6.66
N ILE A 108 -0.08 2.68 6.12
CA ILE A 108 0.12 3.91 6.91
C ILE A 108 -1.23 4.41 7.42
N CYS A 109 -2.25 4.47 6.55
CA CYS A 109 -3.62 4.85 6.90
C CYS A 109 -4.18 4.00 8.04
N LYS A 110 -3.99 2.68 7.96
CA LYS A 110 -4.38 1.77 9.04
C LYS A 110 -3.59 2.02 10.33
N THR A 111 -2.30 2.33 10.21
CA THR A 111 -1.34 2.38 11.33
C THR A 111 -1.44 3.65 12.15
N ILE A 112 -1.48 4.81 11.48
CA ILE A 112 -1.56 6.16 12.06
C ILE A 112 -2.78 6.93 11.48
N PRO A 113 -4.01 6.46 11.72
CA PRO A 113 -5.20 7.01 11.05
C PRO A 113 -5.44 8.50 11.35
N GLN A 114 -5.10 8.96 12.56
CA GLN A 114 -5.27 10.38 12.94
C GLN A 114 -4.37 11.29 12.08
N ASP A 115 -3.09 10.96 11.99
CA ASP A 115 -2.11 11.70 11.17
C ASP A 115 -2.47 11.62 9.70
N PHE A 116 -2.94 10.44 9.24
CA PHE A 116 -3.44 10.25 7.87
C PHE A 116 -4.59 11.19 7.54
N THR A 117 -5.60 11.26 8.42
CA THR A 117 -6.73 12.18 8.25
C THR A 117 -6.27 13.64 8.31
N GLN A 118 -5.40 13.99 9.25
CA GLN A 118 -4.89 15.36 9.37
C GLN A 118 -4.15 15.81 8.10
N GLU A 119 -3.31 14.97 7.51
CA GLU A 119 -2.58 15.31 6.28
C GLU A 119 -3.53 15.50 5.09
N LEU A 120 -4.56 14.66 4.97
CA LEU A 120 -5.55 14.79 3.90
C LEU A 120 -6.41 16.05 4.04
N GLU A 121 -6.84 16.38 5.26
CA GLU A 121 -7.69 17.56 5.54
C GLU A 121 -6.90 18.88 5.56
N GLY A 122 -5.60 18.83 5.85
CA GLY A 122 -4.72 20.00 5.96
C GLY A 122 -4.41 20.69 4.61
N GLY A 123 -4.85 20.14 3.48
CA GLY A 123 -4.53 20.68 2.16
C GLY A 123 -5.50 20.28 1.04
N GLN A 124 -5.11 20.56 -0.20
CA GLN A 124 -5.90 20.28 -1.41
C GLN A 124 -5.67 18.87 -1.97
N ILE A 125 -5.10 17.96 -1.18
CA ILE A 125 -4.69 16.63 -1.66
C ILE A 125 -5.82 15.60 -1.61
N LYS A 126 -6.71 15.66 -0.60
CA LYS A 126 -7.80 14.68 -0.41
C LYS A 126 -8.61 14.40 -1.67
N ARG A 127 -9.13 15.45 -2.30
CA ARG A 127 -9.96 15.31 -3.51
C ARG A 127 -9.19 14.67 -4.67
N ARG A 128 -7.94 15.09 -4.87
CA ARG A 128 -7.07 14.56 -5.94
C ARG A 128 -6.70 13.10 -5.67
N PHE A 129 -6.38 12.76 -4.43
CA PHE A 129 -6.06 11.41 -3.99
C PHE A 129 -7.23 10.45 -4.17
N VAL A 130 -8.41 10.83 -3.66
CA VAL A 130 -9.64 10.03 -3.81
C VAL A 130 -9.99 9.83 -5.28
N LYS A 131 -9.98 10.91 -6.08
CA LYS A 131 -10.23 10.82 -7.52
C LYS A 131 -9.23 9.88 -8.20
N ARG A 132 -7.95 9.99 -7.86
CA ARG A 132 -6.87 9.15 -8.42
C ARG A 132 -7.13 7.67 -8.15
N LEU A 133 -7.50 7.30 -6.92
CA LEU A 133 -7.83 5.90 -6.59
C LEU A 133 -8.98 5.37 -7.44
N VAL A 134 -10.04 6.17 -7.62
CA VAL A 134 -11.20 5.78 -8.44
C VAL A 134 -10.85 5.69 -9.93
N ASP A 135 -10.12 6.66 -10.46
CA ASP A 135 -9.67 6.67 -11.87
C ASP A 135 -8.84 5.43 -12.17
N VAL A 136 -7.90 5.09 -11.27
CA VAL A 136 -7.03 3.91 -11.43
C VAL A 136 -7.83 2.62 -11.31
N LEU A 137 -8.81 2.54 -10.39
CA LEU A 137 -9.69 1.37 -10.28
C LEU A 137 -10.48 1.14 -11.58
N ASN A 138 -11.03 2.22 -12.16
CA ASN A 138 -11.76 2.17 -13.42
C ASN A 138 -10.87 1.88 -14.63
N ALA A 139 -9.61 2.30 -14.62
CA ALA A 139 -8.65 1.99 -15.68
C ALA A 139 -8.19 0.51 -15.65
N ASN A 140 -8.40 -0.18 -14.53
CA ASN A 140 -7.99 -1.57 -14.32
C ASN A 140 -9.22 -2.50 -14.21
N THR A 141 -10.16 -2.44 -15.16
CA THR A 141 -11.36 -3.32 -15.17
C THR A 141 -11.03 -4.80 -15.30
N GLU A 142 -9.83 -5.15 -15.78
CA GLU A 142 -9.21 -6.47 -15.70
C GLU A 142 -7.84 -6.33 -15.03
N PRO A 143 -7.35 -7.34 -14.28
CA PRO A 143 -6.04 -7.23 -13.64
C PRO A 143 -4.94 -7.17 -14.70
N GLY A 144 -4.21 -6.07 -14.75
CA GLY A 144 -3.08 -5.91 -15.66
C GLY A 144 -1.92 -6.83 -15.28
N ALA A 145 -1.25 -7.42 -16.28
CA ALA A 145 -0.11 -8.32 -16.05
C ALA A 145 1.05 -7.64 -15.28
N ASN A 146 1.21 -6.32 -15.41
CA ASN A 146 2.29 -5.56 -14.79
C ASN A 146 2.00 -5.10 -13.35
N CYS A 147 0.73 -5.11 -12.94
CA CYS A 147 0.28 -4.68 -11.61
C CYS A 147 -0.98 -5.44 -11.18
N PRO A 148 -0.89 -6.78 -11.02
CA PRO A 148 -2.04 -7.63 -10.77
C PRO A 148 -2.70 -7.37 -9.40
N GLY A 149 -2.01 -6.69 -8.47
CA GLY A 149 -2.53 -6.37 -7.14
C GLY A 149 -3.16 -4.99 -7.03
N ILE A 150 -3.16 -4.18 -8.09
CA ILE A 150 -3.54 -2.75 -8.01
C ILE A 150 -4.96 -2.53 -7.50
N ARG A 151 -5.94 -3.32 -7.96
CA ARG A 151 -7.32 -3.23 -7.47
C ARG A 151 -7.42 -3.57 -6.00
N ARG A 152 -6.73 -4.61 -5.55
CA ARG A 152 -6.71 -5.02 -4.14
C ARG A 152 -6.17 -3.92 -3.25
N VAL A 153 -5.02 -3.34 -3.57
CA VAL A 153 -4.44 -2.29 -2.73
C VAL A 153 -5.30 -1.03 -2.68
N ILE A 154 -6.03 -0.72 -3.77
CA ILE A 154 -7.04 0.35 -3.78
C ILE A 154 -8.20 0.01 -2.84
N LEU A 155 -8.74 -1.21 -2.90
CA LEU A 155 -9.82 -1.63 -2.00
C LEU A 155 -9.36 -1.58 -0.53
N GLU A 156 -8.15 -2.04 -0.21
CA GLU A 156 -7.57 -1.93 1.12
C GLU A 156 -7.47 -0.46 1.58
N GLN A 157 -6.98 0.44 0.71
CA GLN A 157 -6.90 1.88 1.00
C GLN A 157 -8.27 2.49 1.29
N VAL A 158 -9.26 2.17 0.47
CA VAL A 158 -10.64 2.66 0.58
C VAL A 158 -11.27 2.19 1.88
N ILE A 159 -11.13 0.90 2.21
CA ILE A 159 -11.63 0.31 3.46
C ILE A 159 -11.00 1.01 4.67
N TYR A 160 -9.66 1.12 4.74
CA TYR A 160 -8.99 1.70 5.91
C TYR A 160 -9.29 3.19 6.09
N MET A 161 -9.50 3.93 5.00
CA MET A 161 -10.02 5.29 5.10
C MET A 161 -11.42 5.32 5.72
N MET A 162 -12.38 4.55 5.21
CA MET A 162 -13.75 4.57 5.75
C MET A 162 -13.86 3.99 7.16
N GLU A 163 -13.03 3.02 7.53
CA GLU A 163 -12.96 2.48 8.89
C GLU A 163 -12.40 3.50 9.89
N SER A 164 -11.50 4.39 9.45
CA SER A 164 -10.98 5.46 10.31
C SER A 164 -11.93 6.67 10.39
N ASN A 165 -12.61 7.01 9.30
CA ASN A 165 -13.59 8.09 9.25
C ASN A 165 -14.64 7.82 8.16
N TYR A 166 -15.86 7.49 8.59
CA TYR A 166 -16.97 7.14 7.70
C TYR A 166 -17.30 8.26 6.69
N ARG A 167 -16.99 9.54 7.00
CA ARG A 167 -17.22 10.68 6.10
C ARG A 167 -16.42 10.61 4.79
N TYR A 168 -15.41 9.75 4.70
CA TYR A 168 -14.77 9.50 3.41
C TYR A 168 -15.71 8.86 2.39
N ALA A 169 -16.78 8.18 2.81
CA ALA A 169 -17.79 7.62 1.93
C ALA A 169 -18.42 8.70 1.03
N ASP A 170 -18.73 9.89 1.58
CA ASP A 170 -19.27 11.02 0.80
C ASP A 170 -18.30 11.42 -0.32
N CYS A 171 -17.01 11.58 0.03
CA CYS A 171 -15.98 11.99 -0.93
C CYS A 171 -15.77 10.92 -2.02
N PHE A 172 -15.79 9.64 -1.67
CA PHE A 172 -15.71 8.55 -2.65
C PHE A 172 -16.94 8.49 -3.56
N ASN A 173 -18.14 8.72 -3.00
CA ASN A 173 -19.39 8.71 -3.75
C ASN A 173 -19.49 9.87 -4.74
N GLU A 174 -18.92 11.04 -4.44
CA GLU A 174 -18.78 12.14 -5.42
C GLU A 174 -18.06 11.69 -6.71
N PHE A 175 -17.18 10.69 -6.62
CA PHE A 175 -16.44 10.13 -7.74
C PHE A 175 -17.01 8.80 -8.24
N ARG A 176 -18.21 8.39 -7.79
CA ARG A 176 -18.88 7.17 -8.26
C ARG A 176 -18.13 5.88 -7.92
N MET A 177 -17.54 5.83 -6.72
CA MET A 177 -16.81 4.65 -6.25
C MET A 177 -17.72 3.41 -6.15
N THR A 178 -18.98 3.56 -5.76
CA THR A 178 -19.93 2.45 -5.66
C THR A 178 -20.12 1.71 -6.99
N GLU A 179 -20.17 2.44 -8.11
CA GLU A 179 -20.21 1.85 -9.44
C GLU A 179 -18.89 1.18 -9.81
N ALA A 180 -17.74 1.81 -9.49
CA ALA A 180 -16.43 1.21 -9.72
C ALA A 180 -16.27 -0.13 -8.97
N LEU A 181 -16.71 -0.19 -7.70
CA LEU A 181 -16.75 -1.43 -6.91
C LEU A 181 -17.62 -2.52 -7.55
N SER A 182 -18.75 -2.12 -8.16
CA SER A 182 -19.65 -3.06 -8.84
C SER A 182 -19.04 -3.63 -10.12
N VAL A 183 -18.23 -2.84 -10.83
CA VAL A 183 -17.45 -3.36 -11.97
C VAL A 183 -16.42 -4.39 -11.49
N VAL A 184 -15.67 -4.09 -10.42
CA VAL A 184 -14.69 -5.03 -9.87
C VAL A 184 -15.34 -6.34 -9.44
N GLU A 185 -16.52 -6.29 -8.81
CA GLU A 185 -17.30 -7.48 -8.44
C GLU A 185 -17.63 -8.37 -9.64
N GLN A 186 -17.90 -7.79 -10.80
CA GLN A 186 -18.26 -8.50 -12.03
C GLN A 186 -17.04 -9.05 -12.78
N THR A 187 -15.85 -8.48 -12.55
CA THR A 187 -14.61 -8.81 -13.28
C THR A 187 -13.52 -9.38 -12.39
N LEU A 188 -13.92 -10.03 -11.29
CA LEU A 188 -13.00 -10.72 -10.39
C LEU A 188 -12.16 -11.76 -11.14
N SER A 189 -10.87 -11.81 -10.80
CA SER A 189 -9.94 -12.77 -11.39
C SER A 189 -9.15 -13.51 -10.32
N HIS A 190 -8.88 -14.79 -10.59
CA HIS A 190 -8.06 -15.62 -9.71
C HIS A 190 -6.62 -15.08 -9.58
N ALA A 191 -6.11 -14.35 -10.58
CA ALA A 191 -4.78 -13.75 -10.53
C ALA A 191 -4.60 -12.78 -9.35
N GLU A 192 -5.69 -12.16 -8.87
CA GLU A 192 -5.69 -11.19 -7.77
C GLU A 192 -5.67 -11.83 -6.38
N SER A 193 -5.73 -13.16 -6.35
CA SER A 193 -5.55 -13.96 -5.15
C SER A 193 -4.06 -14.10 -4.80
N TYR A 194 -3.14 -13.69 -5.67
CA TYR A 194 -1.70 -13.85 -5.44
C TYR A 194 -0.96 -12.53 -5.21
N LYS A 195 -0.02 -12.56 -4.27
CA LYS A 195 1.02 -11.55 -4.07
C LYS A 195 2.09 -11.77 -5.12
N PHE A 196 2.27 -10.78 -5.99
CA PHE A 196 3.36 -10.77 -6.94
C PHE A 196 4.64 -10.28 -6.26
N PHE A 197 5.68 -11.11 -6.26
CA PHE A 197 7.03 -10.71 -5.84
C PHE A 197 7.81 -10.25 -7.07
N LEU A 198 8.51 -9.12 -6.97
CA LEU A 198 9.49 -8.75 -8.00
C LEU A 198 10.62 -9.81 -8.03
N GLY A 199 10.68 -10.61 -9.09
CA GLY A 199 11.71 -11.64 -9.35
C GLY A 199 11.13 -12.98 -9.81
N ASP A 200 11.97 -13.99 -10.01
CA ASP A 200 11.56 -15.37 -10.40
C ASP A 200 10.92 -16.17 -9.24
N ALA A 201 10.62 -15.52 -8.12
CA ALA A 201 10.35 -16.15 -6.84
C ALA A 201 8.85 -16.23 -6.53
N GLY A 202 8.16 -17.19 -7.16
CA GLY A 202 6.89 -17.79 -6.69
C GLY A 202 5.68 -16.86 -6.51
N PHE A 203 4.52 -17.47 -6.29
CA PHE A 203 3.28 -16.79 -5.93
C PHE A 203 2.90 -17.16 -4.50
N MET A 204 2.52 -16.19 -3.68
CA MET A 204 1.88 -16.46 -2.38
C MET A 204 0.43 -16.01 -2.41
N GLU A 205 -0.48 -16.85 -1.94
CA GLU A 205 -1.90 -16.51 -1.90
C GLU A 205 -2.20 -15.51 -0.77
N TYR A 206 -3.15 -14.62 -0.99
CA TYR A 206 -3.70 -13.78 0.06
C TYR A 206 -4.68 -14.59 0.91
N ASN A 207 -4.58 -14.46 2.23
CA ASN A 207 -5.54 -15.08 3.15
C ASN A 207 -6.99 -14.57 2.95
N THR A 208 -7.15 -13.32 2.52
CA THR A 208 -8.46 -12.71 2.27
C THR A 208 -8.71 -12.60 0.77
N PRO A 209 -9.75 -13.24 0.21
CA PRO A 209 -10.08 -13.13 -1.21
C PRO A 209 -10.53 -11.70 -1.54
N ILE A 210 -10.29 -11.26 -2.78
CA ILE A 210 -10.65 -9.91 -3.22
C ILE A 210 -12.17 -9.67 -3.16
N SER A 211 -12.99 -10.71 -3.36
CA SER A 211 -14.45 -10.63 -3.22
C SER A 211 -14.88 -10.16 -1.82
N ALA A 212 -14.20 -10.61 -0.77
CA ALA A 212 -14.47 -10.16 0.60
C ALA A 212 -14.11 -8.68 0.81
N LEU A 213 -13.06 -8.18 0.14
CA LEU A 213 -12.73 -6.75 0.17
C LEU A 213 -13.79 -5.92 -0.55
N VAL A 214 -14.29 -6.38 -1.70
CA VAL A 214 -15.36 -5.70 -2.43
C VAL A 214 -16.64 -5.60 -1.58
N VAL A 215 -17.07 -6.71 -0.96
CA VAL A 215 -18.22 -6.72 -0.06
C VAL A 215 -18.03 -5.71 1.07
N ARG A 216 -16.87 -5.76 1.75
CA ARG A 216 -16.56 -4.87 2.86
C ARG A 216 -16.55 -3.39 2.44
N ALA A 217 -15.96 -3.08 1.28
CA ALA A 217 -15.94 -1.72 0.77
C ALA A 217 -17.35 -1.21 0.46
N LYS A 218 -18.22 -2.03 -0.14
CA LYS A 218 -19.62 -1.66 -0.43
C LYS A 218 -20.44 -1.47 0.85
N GLU A 219 -20.25 -2.32 1.86
CA GLU A 219 -20.91 -2.15 3.17
C GLU A 219 -20.58 -0.78 3.79
N LEU A 220 -19.29 -0.43 3.81
CA LEU A 220 -18.81 0.83 4.37
C LEU A 220 -19.30 2.06 3.58
N MET A 221 -19.49 1.94 2.26
CA MET A 221 -20.08 3.01 1.44
C MET A 221 -21.55 3.31 1.77
N CYS A 222 -22.25 2.35 2.37
CA CYS A 222 -23.66 2.48 2.74
C CYS A 222 -23.87 2.90 4.20
N CYS A 223 -22.81 3.00 5.01
CA CYS A 223 -22.87 3.46 6.39
C CYS A 223 -22.97 5.00 6.43
N ASN A 224 -24.20 5.52 6.41
CA ASN A 224 -24.51 6.94 6.62
C ASN A 224 -24.68 7.26 8.12
#